data_AF-A0A6S6RT98-F1
#
_entry.id   AF-A0A6S6RT98-F1
#
_cell.length_a   1.000
_cell.length_b   1.000
_cell.length_c   1.000
_cell.angle_alpha   90.00
_cell.angle_beta   90.00
_cell.angle_gamma   90.00
#
_symmetry.space_group_name_H-M   'P 1'
#
loop_
_entity.id
_entity.type
_entity.pdbx_description
1 polymer ?
#
loop_
_entity_poly.entity_id
_entity_poly.type
_entity_poly.pdbx_seq_one_letter_code
_entity_poly.pdbx_strand_id
1 'polypeptide(L)' 'MCGFWEFPGGKLEIGETPVEALLRKLKKEIGIDVINSQLLQVVEHEFPDRRITLHFFW' A
#
# COMPACT_ATOMS: atom_id res chain seq x y z
N MET A 1 -5.50 15.81 7.68
CA MET A 1 -6.61 16.28 6.83
C MET A 1 -7.58 15.12 6.67
N CYS A 2 -8.88 15.34 6.85
CA CYS A 2 -9.94 14.34 6.63
C CYS A 2 -10.76 14.76 5.41
N GLY A 3 -11.27 13.81 4.63
CA GLY A 3 -12.16 14.08 3.49
C GLY A 3 -11.55 13.93 2.09
N PHE A 4 -10.33 13.38 1.98
CA PHE A 4 -9.76 13.00 0.68
C PHE A 4 -9.99 11.50 0.42
N TRP A 5 -10.10 11.14 -0.86
CA TRP A 5 -10.09 9.75 -1.26
C TRP A 5 -8.67 9.20 -1.17
N GLU A 6 -8.56 8.03 -0.55
CA GLU A 6 -7.31 7.29 -0.43
C GLU A 6 -7.49 5.91 -1.05
N PHE A 7 -6.41 5.38 -1.62
CA PHE A 7 -6.39 3.98 -2.04
C PHE A 7 -6.32 3.08 -0.80
N PRO A 8 -6.99 1.91 -0.81
CA PRO A 8 -6.90 0.97 0.28
C PRO A 8 -5.47 0.38 0.35
N GLY A 9 -4.91 0.32 1.54
CA GLY A 9 -3.51 -0.04 1.73
C GLY A 9 -2.87 0.67 2.91
N GLY A 10 -1.53 0.63 3.00
CA GLY A 10 -0.84 1.34 4.06
C GLY A 10 0.65 1.07 4.12
N LYS A 11 1.23 1.47 5.25
CA LYS A 11 2.67 1.31 5.51
C LYS A 11 3.04 -0.17 5.65
N LEU A 12 4.21 -0.51 5.11
CA LEU A 12 4.88 -1.78 5.37
C LEU A 12 5.30 -1.87 6.83
N GLU A 13 5.22 -3.08 7.38
CA GLU A 13 5.82 -3.42 8.67
C GLU A 13 7.25 -3.93 8.50
N ILE A 14 8.02 -3.97 9.59
CA ILE A 14 9.42 -4.40 9.56
C ILE A 14 9.50 -5.86 9.14
N GLY A 15 10.28 -6.15 8.10
CA GLY A 15 10.46 -7.50 7.56
C GLY A 15 9.37 -7.96 6.60
N GLU A 16 8.37 -7.12 6.33
CA GLU A 16 7.27 -7.42 5.41
C GLU A 16 7.62 -7.01 3.97
N THR A 17 7.27 -7.86 3.00
CA THR A 17 7.31 -7.50 1.58
C THR A 17 6.12 -6.62 1.21
N PRO A 18 6.22 -5.80 0.14
CA PRO A 18 5.08 -5.01 -0.35
C PRO A 18 3.80 -5.82 -0.62
N VAL A 19 3.94 -7.07 -1.08
CA VAL A 19 2.82 -7.96 -1.35
C VAL A 19 2.19 -8.44 -0.04
N GLU A 20 2.98 -8.89 0.93
CA GLU A 20 2.44 -9.30 2.25
C GLU A 20 1.67 -8.16 2.92
N ALA A 21 2.20 -6.93 2.83
CA ALA A 21 1.53 -5.74 3.33
C ALA A 21 0.19 -5.50 2.64
N LEU A 22 0.13 -5.63 1.30
CA LEU A 22 -1.09 -5.51 0.51
C LEU A 22 -2.17 -6.52 0.98
N LEU A 23 -1.80 -7.81 1.06
CA LEU A 23 -2.72 -8.89 1.47
C LEU A 23 -3.32 -8.60 2.85
N ARG A 24 -2.47 -8.29 3.83
CA ARG A 24 -2.87 -8.02 5.21
C ARG A 24 -3.76 -6.77 5.32
N LYS A 25 -3.40 -5.70 4.61
CA LYS A 25 -4.12 -4.41 4.67
C LYS A 25 -5.49 -4.51 4.02
N LEU A 26 -5.58 -5.06 2.81
CA LEU A 26 -6.86 -5.23 2.12
C LEU A 26 -7.82 -6.13 2.90
N LYS A 27 -7.29 -7.20 3.51
CA LYS A 27 -8.10 -8.05 4.38
C LYS A 27 -8.61 -7.31 5.62
N LYS A 28 -7.78 -6.49 6.24
CA LYS A 28 -8.12 -5.75 7.48
C LYS A 28 -9.05 -4.57 7.25
N GLU A 29 -8.83 -3.81 6.18
CA GLU A 29 -9.54 -2.55 5.94
C GLU A 29 -10.88 -2.78 5.24
N ILE A 30 -10.94 -3.71 4.30
CA ILE A 30 -12.11 -3.91 3.43
C ILE A 30 -12.53 -5.38 3.25
N GLY A 31 -11.89 -6.32 3.96
CA GLY A 31 -12.30 -7.72 3.98
C GLY A 31 -11.97 -8.54 2.74
N ILE A 32 -11.16 -8.01 1.82
CA ILE A 32 -10.82 -8.68 0.55
C ILE A 32 -9.67 -9.66 0.74
N ASP A 33 -9.87 -10.90 0.29
CA ASP A 33 -8.80 -11.88 0.10
C ASP A 33 -8.27 -11.75 -1.34
N VAL A 34 -7.02 -11.34 -1.46
CA VAL A 34 -6.36 -11.19 -2.77
C VAL A 34 -5.85 -12.56 -3.21
N ILE A 35 -6.31 -13.01 -4.39
CA ILE A 35 -5.95 -14.31 -4.97
C ILE A 35 -4.72 -14.19 -5.87
N ASN A 36 -4.59 -13.05 -6.55
CA ASN A 36 -3.44 -12.70 -7.39
C ASN A 36 -3.22 -11.20 -7.28
N SER A 37 -1.96 -10.79 -7.35
CA SER A 37 -1.55 -9.40 -7.46
C SER A 37 -0.28 -9.33 -8.25
N GLN A 38 -0.14 -8.36 -9.15
CA GLN A 38 1.19 -8.03 -9.67
C GLN A 38 1.49 -6.55 -9.55
N LEU A 39 2.78 -6.26 -9.41
CA LEU A 39 3.27 -4.89 -9.31
C LEU A 39 2.95 -4.14 -10.60
N LEU A 40 2.10 -3.13 -10.47
CA LEU A 40 1.72 -2.23 -11.54
C LEU A 40 2.74 -1.10 -11.69
N GLN A 41 3.08 -0.45 -10.57
CA GLN A 41 3.97 0.70 -10.59
C GLN A 41 4.60 0.95 -9.21
N VAL A 42 5.81 1.50 -9.21
CA VAL A 42 6.44 2.07 -8.01
C VAL A 42 6.58 3.57 -8.22
N VAL A 43 6.12 4.36 -7.25
CA VAL A 43 6.24 5.82 -7.25
C VAL A 43 6.99 6.26 -6.02
N GLU A 44 8.07 7.00 -6.22
CA GLU A 44 8.77 7.69 -5.15
C GLU A 44 8.32 9.15 -5.10
N HIS A 45 7.99 9.61 -3.91
CA HIS A 45 7.63 11.00 -3.66
C HIS A 45 8.43 11.56 -2.50
N GLU A 46 9.11 12.68 -2.74
CA GLU A 46 9.86 13.41 -1.73
C GLU A 46 9.02 14.54 -1.17
N PHE A 47 8.67 14.45 0.11
CA PHE A 47 8.18 15.57 0.89
C PHE A 47 9.37 16.24 1.61
N PRO A 48 9.23 17.50 2.05
CA PRO A 48 10.30 18.19 2.79
C PRO A 48 10.81 17.45 4.04
N ASP A 49 9.95 16.66 4.68
CA ASP A 49 10.22 15.96 5.95
C ASP A 49 10.42 14.44 5.79
N ARG A 50 10.11 13.87 4.62
CA ARG A 50 10.12 12.41 4.41
C ARG A 50 10.11 12.03 2.94
N ARG A 51 10.60 10.82 2.67
CA ARG A 51 10.48 10.15 1.37
C ARG A 51 9.51 9.00 1.50
N ILE A 52 8.60 8.86 0.53
CA ILE A 52 7.59 7.80 0.50
C ILE A 52 7.72 7.04 -0.82
N THR A 53 7.84 5.72 -0.73
CA THR A 53 7.80 4.81 -1.88
C THR A 53 6.45 4.07 -1.86
N LEU A 54 5.61 4.33 -2.86
CA LEU A 54 4.31 3.71 -3.03
C LEU A 54 4.43 2.58 -4.06
N HIS A 55 3.95 1.40 -3.69
CA HIS A 55 3.87 0.24 -4.58
C HIS A 55 2.39 0.00 -4.93
N PHE A 56 2.06 0.14 -6.21
CA PHE A 56 0.71 -0.09 -6.72
C PHE A 56 0.63 -1.49 -7.33
N PHE A 57 -0.47 -2.18 -7.06
CA PHE A 57 -0.73 -3.55 -7.53
C PHE A 57 -2.06 -3.58 -8.30
N TRP A 58 -2.12 -4.43 -9.33
CA TRP A 58 -3.36 -4.79 -10.03
C TRP A 58 -3.93 -6.09 -9.49
#